data_AF-A0A3B9Q409-F1
#
_entry.id   AF-A0A3B9Q409-F1
#
_cell.length_a   1.000
_cell.length_b   1.000
_cell.length_c   1.000
_cell.angle_alpha   90.00
_cell.angle_beta   90.00
_cell.angle_gamma   90.00
#
_symmetry.space_group_name_H-M   'P 1'
#
loop_
_entity.id
_entity.type
_entity.pdbx_description
1 polymer ?
#
loop_
_entity_poly.entity_id
_entity_poly.type
_entity_poly.pdbx_seq_one_letter_code
_entity_poly.pdbx_strand_id
1 'polypeptide(L)'
;MAKKLVQAYQQTPRRKQIQKLGLYVLPVITIGTVFALYLVFSAQAAAAGLEIRSYIDKKEELQRIVANENTQLAWLVSHTNMSKRAEELGFEQISEENTAYMVLPSYPGRDIEITSPVPGAENNADVMLNSAYQESLWDFFQNLLFSDTNEGEQP
;
A
#
# COMPACT_ATOMS: atom_id res chain seq x y z
N MET A 1 4.72 -68.62 -59.54
CA MET A 1 3.81 -68.93 -58.41
C MET A 1 3.70 -67.70 -57.53
N ALA A 2 2.52 -67.08 -57.49
CA ALA A 2 2.24 -65.83 -56.81
C ALA A 2 1.43 -66.09 -55.53
N LYS A 3 1.85 -65.49 -54.40
CA LYS A 3 1.17 -65.33 -53.10
C LYS A 3 2.27 -64.90 -52.09
N LYS A 4 2.28 -63.77 -51.38
CA LYS A 4 1.27 -62.78 -51.02
C LYS A 4 1.99 -61.43 -50.79
N LEU A 5 1.68 -60.44 -51.62
CA LEU A 5 1.92 -59.02 -51.32
C LEU A 5 0.79 -58.51 -50.42
N VAL A 6 0.66 -59.06 -49.21
CA VAL A 6 -0.30 -58.57 -48.21
C VAL A 6 0.33 -58.68 -46.83
N GLN A 7 1.46 -58.00 -46.65
CA GLN A 7 1.80 -57.47 -45.34
C GLN A 7 1.57 -55.97 -45.39
N ALA A 8 0.34 -55.63 -45.77
CA ALA A 8 -0.21 -54.31 -45.72
C ALA A 8 -0.17 -53.84 -44.25
N TYR A 9 0.68 -52.85 -43.99
CA TYR A 9 0.24 -51.64 -43.32
C TYR A 9 -0.55 -51.82 -42.01
N GLN A 10 -0.14 -52.73 -41.12
CA GLN A 10 -0.66 -52.74 -39.74
C GLN A 10 0.19 -51.92 -38.77
N GLN A 11 1.20 -51.19 -39.27
CA GLN A 11 2.07 -50.33 -38.46
C GLN A 11 1.58 -48.87 -38.42
N THR A 12 0.30 -48.61 -38.17
CA THR A 12 -0.12 -47.24 -37.79
C THR A 12 -1.33 -47.17 -36.84
N PRO A 13 -1.26 -47.75 -35.62
CA PRO A 13 -2.17 -47.35 -34.53
C PRO A 13 -1.48 -46.52 -33.42
N ARG A 14 -0.13 -46.54 -33.32
CA ARG A 14 0.61 -45.86 -32.24
C ARG A 14 0.34 -44.35 -32.15
N ARG A 15 0.19 -43.66 -33.29
CA ARG A 15 -0.07 -42.21 -33.30
C ARG A 15 -1.39 -41.83 -32.60
N LYS A 16 -2.46 -42.61 -32.81
CA LYS A 16 -3.76 -42.36 -32.15
C LYS A 16 -3.74 -42.68 -30.66
N GLN A 17 -2.92 -43.64 -30.24
CA GLN A 17 -2.73 -43.95 -28.82
C GLN A 17 -1.94 -42.84 -28.11
N ILE A 18 -0.87 -42.34 -28.72
CA ILE A 18 -0.09 -41.21 -28.17
C ILE A 18 -0.91 -39.91 -28.18
N GLN A 19 -1.75 -39.67 -29.20
CA GLN A 19 -2.63 -38.50 -29.27
C GLN A 19 -3.71 -38.52 -28.18
N LYS A 20 -4.31 -39.68 -27.89
CA LYS A 20 -5.25 -39.84 -26.76
C LYS A 20 -4.53 -39.68 -25.42
N LEU A 21 -3.32 -40.21 -25.28
CA LEU A 21 -2.52 -40.04 -24.07
C LEU A 21 -2.20 -38.57 -23.82
N GLY A 22 -1.79 -37.83 -24.86
CA GLY A 22 -1.58 -36.38 -24.78
C GLY A 22 -2.84 -35.62 -24.38
N LEU A 23 -4.01 -35.98 -24.92
CA LEU A 23 -5.30 -35.36 -24.56
C LEU A 23 -5.63 -35.49 -23.07
N TYR A 24 -5.24 -36.60 -22.41
CA TYR A 24 -5.48 -36.80 -20.98
C TYR A 24 -4.37 -36.23 -20.10
N VAL A 25 -3.13 -36.21 -20.57
CA VAL A 25 -1.98 -35.72 -19.79
C VAL A 25 -1.90 -34.19 -19.80
N LEU A 26 -2.20 -33.54 -20.92
CA LEU A 26 -2.14 -32.08 -21.08
C LEU A 26 -3.00 -31.33 -20.05
N PRO A 27 -4.29 -31.65 -19.84
CA PRO A 27 -5.12 -30.94 -18.85
C PRO A 27 -4.59 -31.13 -17.41
N VAL A 28 -4.04 -32.31 -17.11
CA VAL A 28 -3.46 -32.59 -15.79
C VAL A 28 -2.26 -31.71 -15.52
N ILE A 29 -1.37 -31.55 -16.51
CA ILE A 29 -0.21 -30.66 -16.40
C ILE A 29 -0.68 -29.21 -16.26
N THR A 30 -1.62 -28.75 -17.08
CA THR A 30 -2.13 -27.37 -16.98
C THR A 30 -2.75 -27.07 -15.62
N ILE A 31 -3.54 -28.01 -15.07
CA ILE A 31 -4.14 -27.85 -13.74
C ILE A 31 -3.04 -27.81 -12.69
N GLY A 32 -2.04 -28.70 -12.77
CA GLY A 32 -0.89 -28.70 -11.87
C GLY A 32 -0.11 -27.38 -11.90
N THR A 33 0.13 -26.81 -13.07
CA THR A 33 0.80 -25.51 -13.23
C THR A 33 -0.01 -24.38 -12.61
N VAL A 34 -1.32 -24.31 -12.88
CA VAL A 34 -2.22 -23.31 -12.28
C VAL A 34 -2.23 -23.44 -10.76
N PHE A 35 -2.27 -24.67 -10.23
CA PHE A 35 -2.26 -24.93 -8.80
C PHE A 35 -0.93 -24.51 -8.14
N ALA A 36 0.20 -24.80 -8.79
CA ALA A 36 1.51 -24.40 -8.32
C ALA A 36 1.66 -22.87 -8.29
N LEU A 37 1.21 -22.18 -9.34
CA LEU A 37 1.19 -20.71 -9.39
C LEU A 37 0.29 -20.16 -8.28
N TYR A 38 -0.93 -20.66 -8.14
CA TYR A 38 -1.87 -20.24 -7.10
C TYR A 38 -1.25 -20.33 -5.70
N LEU A 39 -0.53 -21.41 -5.41
CA LEU A 39 0.12 -21.62 -4.11
C LEU A 39 1.24 -20.59 -3.84
N VAL A 40 2.04 -20.27 -4.86
CA VAL A 40 3.13 -19.27 -4.75
C VAL A 40 2.57 -17.86 -4.54
N PHE A 41 1.56 -17.47 -5.31
CA PHE A 41 0.91 -16.16 -5.15
C PHE A 41 0.22 -16.03 -3.78
N SER A 42 -0.44 -17.08 -3.30
CA SER A 42 -1.06 -17.08 -1.97
C SER A 42 -0.02 -16.94 -0.85
N ALA A 43 1.14 -17.56 -0.98
CA ALA A 43 2.22 -17.46 0.00
C ALA A 43 2.84 -16.05 0.02
N GLN A 44 3.05 -15.45 -1.16
CA GLN A 44 3.59 -14.10 -1.26
C GLN A 44 2.61 -13.03 -0.76
N ALA A 45 1.31 -13.20 -1.05
CA ALA A 45 0.26 -12.33 -0.52
C ALA A 45 0.16 -12.40 1.02
N ALA A 46 0.30 -13.60 1.59
CA ALA A 46 0.32 -13.78 3.04
C ALA A 46 1.54 -13.10 3.70
N ALA A 47 2.72 -13.18 3.07
CA ALA A 47 3.93 -12.52 3.56
C ALA A 47 3.80 -10.98 3.51
N ALA A 48 3.32 -10.44 2.39
CA ALA A 48 3.08 -8.99 2.27
C ALA A 48 2.03 -8.49 3.26
N GLY A 49 0.98 -9.29 3.53
CA GLY A 49 -0.04 -8.98 4.53
C GLY A 49 0.53 -8.87 5.96
N LEU A 50 1.56 -9.66 6.29
CA LEU A 50 2.21 -9.61 7.60
C LEU A 50 3.02 -8.32 7.80
N GLU A 51 3.72 -7.88 6.75
CA GLU A 51 4.45 -6.60 6.77
C GLU A 51 3.49 -5.42 6.91
N ILE A 52 2.39 -5.41 6.14
CA ILE A 52 1.33 -4.39 6.26
C ILE A 52 0.77 -4.37 7.68
N ARG A 53 0.53 -5.54 8.28
CA ARG A 53 0.05 -5.61 9.67
C ARG A 53 1.03 -4.95 10.64
N SER A 54 2.32 -5.20 10.48
CA SER A 54 3.36 -4.59 11.33
C SER A 54 3.37 -3.05 11.22
N TYR A 55 3.15 -2.51 10.01
CA TYR A 55 3.05 -1.06 9.82
C TYR A 55 1.78 -0.47 10.43
N ILE A 56 0.66 -1.19 10.37
CA ILE A 56 -0.60 -0.78 11.01
C ILE A 56 -0.42 -0.71 12.53
N ASP A 57 0.17 -1.75 13.13
CA ASP A 57 0.41 -1.79 14.58
C ASP A 57 1.37 -0.64 15.00
N LYS A 58 2.41 -0.38 14.21
CA LYS A 58 3.33 0.75 14.41
C LYS A 58 2.62 2.11 14.34
N LYS A 59 1.70 2.27 13.38
CA LYS A 59 0.91 3.50 13.22
C LYS A 59 0.02 3.73 14.44
N GLU A 60 -0.68 2.70 14.91
CA GLU A 60 -1.55 2.79 16.07
C GLU A 60 -0.75 3.14 17.34
N GLU A 61 0.43 2.54 17.52
CA GLU A 61 1.35 2.88 18.61
C GLU A 61 1.74 4.37 18.58
N LEU A 62 2.17 4.88 17.42
CA LEU A 62 2.56 6.28 17.26
C LEU A 62 1.39 7.24 17.51
N GLN A 63 0.20 6.91 17.01
CA GLN A 63 -1.00 7.72 17.25
C GLN A 63 -1.34 7.80 18.73
N ARG A 64 -1.20 6.69 19.46
CA ARG A 64 -1.41 6.66 20.91
C ARG A 64 -0.37 7.52 21.64
N ILE A 65 0.90 7.48 21.22
CA ILE A 65 1.95 8.33 21.80
C ILE A 65 1.63 9.81 21.58
N VAL A 66 1.28 10.21 20.36
CA VAL A 66 0.92 11.60 20.03
C VAL A 66 -0.29 12.06 20.86
N ALA A 67 -1.32 11.23 21.00
CA ALA A 67 -2.49 11.55 21.82
C ALA A 67 -2.13 11.74 23.30
N ASN A 68 -1.22 10.92 23.82
CA ASN A 68 -0.74 11.02 25.20
C ASN A 68 0.09 12.30 25.41
N GLU A 69 1.02 12.61 24.51
CA GLU A 69 1.81 13.85 24.55
C GLU A 69 0.93 15.09 24.46
N ASN A 70 -0.05 15.11 23.55
CA ASN A 70 -1.01 16.21 23.44
C ASN A 70 -1.83 16.39 24.72
N THR A 71 -2.19 15.29 25.39
CA THR A 71 -2.90 15.33 26.67
C THR A 71 -2.03 15.93 27.77
N GLN A 72 -0.75 15.54 27.84
CA GLN A 72 0.22 16.09 28.79
C GLN A 72 0.47 17.58 28.55
N LEU A 73 0.66 17.96 27.29
CA LEU A 73 0.81 19.36 26.89
C LEU A 73 -0.42 20.17 27.29
N ALA A 74 -1.62 19.71 26.93
CA ALA A 74 -2.88 20.37 27.28
C ALA A 74 -3.04 20.53 28.80
N TRP A 75 -2.65 19.53 29.59
CA TRP A 75 -2.61 19.64 31.05
C TRP A 75 -1.64 20.73 31.49
N LEU A 76 -0.43 20.78 30.95
CA LEU A 76 0.61 21.74 31.32
C LEU A 76 0.23 23.19 30.96
N VAL A 77 -0.37 23.40 29.78
CA VAL A 77 -0.82 24.71 29.29
C VAL A 77 -2.26 25.04 29.69
N SER A 78 -2.90 24.19 30.49
CA SER A 78 -4.22 24.50 31.02
C SER A 78 -4.16 25.74 31.90
N HIS A 79 -5.23 26.55 31.85
CA HIS A 79 -5.35 27.76 32.66
C HIS A 79 -5.01 27.50 34.13
N THR A 80 -5.51 26.41 34.71
CA THR A 80 -5.28 26.04 36.12
C THR A 80 -3.80 25.83 36.45
N ASN A 81 -3.07 25.08 35.61
CA ASN A 81 -1.64 24.85 35.86
C ASN A 81 -0.78 26.07 35.53
N MET A 82 -1.15 26.84 34.51
CA MET A 82 -0.46 28.08 34.16
C MET A 82 -0.69 29.17 35.22
N SER A 83 -1.90 29.34 35.73
CA SER A 83 -2.22 30.34 36.77
C SER A 83 -1.47 30.03 38.06
N LYS A 84 -1.46 28.75 38.46
CA LYS A 84 -0.71 28.30 39.63
C LYS A 84 0.79 28.59 39.50
N ARG A 85 1.38 28.29 38.33
CA ARG A 85 2.78 28.60 38.06
C ARG A 85 3.04 30.11 38.05
N ALA A 86 2.11 30.90 37.53
CA ALA A 86 2.24 32.35 37.51
C ALA A 86 2.25 32.92 38.94
N GLU A 87 1.35 32.43 39.80
CA GLU A 87 1.30 32.79 41.22
C GLU A 87 2.59 32.38 41.95
N GLU A 88 3.11 31.17 41.72
CA GLU A 88 4.39 30.70 42.27
C GLU A 88 5.59 31.57 41.83
N LEU A 89 5.51 32.19 40.65
CA LEU A 89 6.52 33.13 40.14
C LEU A 89 6.32 34.57 40.64
N GLY A 90 5.29 34.83 41.46
CA GLY A 90 4.97 36.15 41.99
C GLY A 90 4.19 37.06 41.04
N PHE A 91 3.59 36.50 39.99
CA PHE A 91 2.64 37.25 39.16
C PHE A 91 1.28 37.34 39.87
N GLU A 92 0.67 38.52 39.77
CA GLU A 92 -0.70 38.75 40.25
C GLU A 92 -1.66 38.91 39.07
N GLN A 93 -2.91 38.53 39.30
CA GLN A 93 -3.97 38.71 38.31
C GLN A 93 -4.26 40.21 38.14
N ILE A 94 -4.25 40.68 36.89
CA ILE A 94 -4.52 42.08 36.59
C ILE A 94 -5.98 42.44 36.89
N SER A 95 -6.19 43.59 37.55
CA SER A 95 -7.50 44.17 37.82
C SER A 95 -7.62 45.52 37.10
N GLU A 96 -8.85 45.95 36.78
CA GLU A 96 -9.13 47.22 36.11
C GLU A 96 -8.57 48.42 36.88
N GLU A 97 -8.46 48.32 38.21
CA GLU A 97 -7.93 49.36 39.08
C GLU A 97 -6.40 49.55 38.98
N ASN A 98 -5.67 48.53 38.47
CA ASN A 98 -4.20 48.54 38.40
C ASN A 98 -3.68 48.48 36.95
N THR A 99 -4.48 48.95 35.99
CA THR A 99 -4.13 48.90 34.55
C THR A 99 -3.78 50.29 34.02
N ALA A 100 -2.53 50.48 33.59
CA ALA A 100 -2.08 51.67 32.88
C ALA A 100 -1.97 51.38 31.38
N TYR A 101 -2.72 52.12 30.55
CA TYR A 101 -2.66 51.98 29.10
C TYR A 101 -1.66 52.97 28.51
N MET A 102 -0.73 52.47 27.71
CA MET A 102 0.19 53.30 26.92
C MET A 102 -0.04 53.05 25.44
N VAL A 103 -0.36 54.12 24.70
CA VAL A 103 -0.51 54.05 23.24
C VAL A 103 0.88 54.12 22.62
N LEU A 104 1.30 53.03 21.97
CA LEU A 104 2.55 52.97 21.23
C LEU A 104 2.31 53.44 19.78
N PRO A 105 2.87 54.60 19.36
CA PRO A 105 2.54 55.21 18.07
C PRO A 105 2.98 54.39 16.84
N SER A 106 3.90 53.43 17.01
CA SER A 106 4.44 52.60 15.93
C SER A 106 4.22 51.10 16.15
N TYR A 107 3.26 50.69 16.98
CA TYR A 107 2.98 49.27 17.19
C TYR A 107 2.13 48.72 16.03
N PRO A 108 2.65 47.81 15.17
CA PRO A 108 1.96 47.33 13.98
C PRO A 108 0.79 46.37 14.28
N GLY A 109 0.53 46.09 15.57
CA GLY A 109 -0.40 45.04 16.00
C GLY A 109 0.29 43.68 16.11
N ARG A 110 -0.48 42.67 16.51
CA ARG A 110 -0.02 41.28 16.58
C ARG A 110 -0.22 40.64 15.22
N ASP A 111 0.86 40.30 14.55
CA ASP A 111 0.79 39.47 13.36
C ASP A 111 0.49 38.03 13.80
N ILE A 112 -0.68 37.53 13.44
CA ILE A 112 -1.07 36.14 13.69
C ILE A 112 -0.57 35.32 12.50
N GLU A 113 0.69 34.88 12.59
CA GLU A 113 1.25 33.94 11.65
C GLU A 113 0.60 32.57 11.88
N ILE A 114 -0.39 32.23 11.04
CA ILE A 114 -1.02 30.91 11.04
C ILE A 114 -0.01 29.90 10.48
N THR A 115 0.83 29.35 11.35
CA THR A 115 1.84 28.34 11.02
C THR A 115 1.27 26.92 10.92
N SER A 116 0.01 26.73 11.30
CA SER A 116 -0.65 25.43 11.22
C SER A 116 -1.29 25.21 9.84
N PRO A 117 -1.08 24.04 9.21
CA PRO A 117 -1.82 23.65 8.01
C PRO A 117 -3.33 23.75 8.26
N VAL A 118 -4.07 24.28 7.28
CA VAL A 118 -5.53 24.35 7.34
C VAL A 118 -6.10 22.94 7.59
N PRO A 119 -6.91 22.73 8.65
CA PRO A 119 -7.55 21.45 8.90
C PRO A 119 -8.45 21.10 7.71
N GLY A 120 -8.14 20.01 6.99
CA GLY A 120 -8.84 19.62 5.76
C GLY A 120 -8.11 19.97 4.46
N ALA A 121 -6.90 20.52 4.51
CA ALA A 121 -5.98 20.45 3.37
C ALA A 121 -5.55 18.98 3.22
N GLU A 122 -6.34 18.23 2.48
CA GLU A 122 -6.03 16.87 2.06
C GLU A 122 -4.75 16.97 1.25
N ASN A 123 -3.62 16.63 1.88
CA ASN A 123 -2.40 16.32 1.16
C ASN A 123 -2.69 15.02 0.40
N ASN A 124 -3.41 15.14 -0.71
CA ASN A 124 -3.29 14.24 -1.85
C ASN A 124 -1.87 14.47 -2.40
N ALA A 125 -0.85 14.14 -1.60
CA ALA A 125 0.41 13.73 -2.15
C ALA A 125 0.01 12.60 -3.08
N ASP A 126 0.06 12.86 -4.37
CA ASP A 126 -0.20 11.91 -5.43
C ASP A 126 0.66 10.69 -5.10
N VAL A 127 0.06 9.71 -4.43
CA VAL A 127 0.74 8.50 -4.04
C VAL A 127 0.95 7.82 -5.38
N MET A 128 2.09 8.09 -6.01
CA MET A 128 2.53 7.40 -7.21
C MET A 128 2.77 5.94 -6.82
N LEU A 129 1.68 5.20 -6.69
CA LEU A 129 1.67 3.76 -6.61
C LEU A 129 2.21 3.29 -7.96
N ASN A 130 3.33 2.57 -7.91
CA ASN A 130 3.95 1.98 -9.08
C ASN A 130 2.88 1.21 -9.89
N SER A 131 2.79 1.47 -11.19
CA SER A 131 1.78 0.90 -12.09
C SER A 131 1.78 -0.64 -12.09
N ALA A 132 2.89 -1.27 -11.70
CA ALA A 132 2.99 -2.71 -11.51
C ALA A 132 2.01 -3.26 -10.44
N TYR A 133 1.59 -2.45 -9.47
CA TYR A 133 0.58 -2.84 -8.47
C TYR A 133 -0.86 -2.60 -8.92
N GLN A 134 -1.05 -1.92 -10.06
CA GLN A 134 -2.36 -1.63 -10.66
C GLN A 134 -2.66 -2.54 -11.85
N GLU A 135 -1.68 -3.33 -12.30
CA GLU A 135 -1.85 -4.26 -13.41
C GLU A 135 -2.78 -5.41 -13.00
N SER A 136 -3.79 -5.67 -13.83
CA SER A 136 -4.71 -6.78 -13.62
C SER A 136 -4.00 -8.10 -13.89
N LEU A 137 -4.29 -9.14 -13.10
CA LEU A 137 -3.82 -10.50 -13.37
C LEU A 137 -4.19 -10.98 -14.79
N TRP A 138 -5.27 -10.44 -15.35
CA TRP A 138 -5.69 -10.70 -16.72
C TRP A 138 -4.76 -10.07 -17.77
N ASP A 139 -4.25 -8.86 -17.50
CA ASP A 139 -3.33 -8.16 -18.39
C ASP A 139 -1.96 -8.84 -18.39
N PHE A 140 -1.47 -9.24 -17.20
CA PHE A 140 -0.26 -10.05 -17.07
C PHE A 140 -0.39 -11.39 -17.82
N PHE A 141 -1.54 -12.06 -17.68
CA PHE A 141 -1.77 -13.35 -18.35
C PHE A 141 -1.80 -13.22 -19.88
N GLN A 142 -2.44 -12.17 -20.41
CA GLN A 142 -2.40 -11.88 -21.84
C GLN A 142 -0.98 -11.59 -22.31
N ASN A 143 -0.24 -10.75 -21.58
CA ASN A 143 1.13 -10.43 -21.93
C ASN A 143 1.96 -11.72 -21.95
N LEU A 144 1.86 -12.59 -20.94
CA LEU A 144 2.61 -13.85 -20.90
C LEU A 144 2.27 -14.82 -22.05
N LEU A 145 1.01 -14.89 -22.48
CA LEU A 145 0.60 -15.80 -23.57
C LEU A 145 0.88 -15.25 -24.97
N PHE A 146 0.89 -13.94 -25.14
CA PHE A 146 0.95 -13.30 -26.46
C PHE A 146 2.24 -12.49 -26.71
N SER A 147 3.12 -12.31 -25.71
CA SER A 147 4.39 -11.57 -25.85
C SER A 147 5.56 -12.35 -26.46
N ASP A 148 5.38 -13.63 -26.82
CA ASP A 148 6.47 -14.43 -27.39
C ASP A 148 6.57 -14.36 -28.94
N THR A 149 6.13 -13.25 -29.56
CA THR A 149 6.13 -13.15 -31.04
C THR A 149 6.56 -11.83 -31.67
N ASN A 150 7.00 -10.81 -30.93
CA ASN A 150 7.49 -9.56 -31.56
C ASN A 150 8.75 -9.00 -30.88
N GLU A 151 9.83 -9.77 -30.83
CA GLU A 151 11.18 -9.20 -30.91
C GLU A 151 11.66 -9.30 -32.36
N GLY A 152 11.30 -8.31 -33.16
CA GLY A 152 11.67 -8.20 -34.56
C GLY A 152 11.40 -6.80 -35.07
N GLU A 153 12.47 -6.01 -35.10
CA GLU A 153 12.63 -4.76 -35.86
C GLU A 153 11.89 -3.52 -35.35
N GLN A 154 12.65 -2.61 -34.73
CA GLN A 154 12.54 -1.18 -35.03
C GLN A 154 13.94 -0.63 -35.31
N PRO A 155 14.18 0.04 -36.46
CA PRO A 155 15.22 1.07 -36.54
C PRO A 155 14.80 2.35 -35.80
#